data_AF-A0A7S2L4R7-F1
#
_entry.id   AF-A0A7S2L4R7-F1
#
_cell.length_a   1.000
_cell.length_b   1.000
_cell.length_c   1.000
_cell.angle_alpha   90.00
_cell.angle_beta   90.00
_cell.angle_gamma   90.00
#
_symmetry.space_group_name_H-M   'P 1'
#
loop_
_entity.id
_entity.type
_entity.pdbx_description
1 polymer ?
#
loop_
_entity_poly.entity_id
_entity_poly.type
_entity_poly.pdbx_seq_one_letter_code
_entity_poly.pdbx_strand_id
1 'polypeptide(L)'
;EATVERLAAAAAFVGARRRNVRILEGPSFDLPKCPNYEEAYAQRRKARGHTQSMDHLLSLAGQLSHRMGCMEMIAQEEEARREKYEAVILVRADMTVYMPFKPPCMYNLDLPRRAHDYVFMLRRSKADDVIVK
;
A
#
# COMPACT_ATOMS: atom_id res chain seq x y z
N GLU A 1 12.24 18.38 8.17
CA GLU A 1 13.04 18.68 6.95
C GLU A 1 14.11 17.63 6.66
N ALA A 2 15.03 17.31 7.57
CA ALA A 2 16.10 16.31 7.35
C ALA A 2 15.61 14.89 6.95
N THR A 3 14.41 14.47 7.37
CA THR A 3 13.85 13.15 7.06
C THR A 3 13.37 13.05 5.60
N VAL A 4 12.76 14.11 5.07
CA VAL A 4 12.18 14.14 3.71
C VAL A 4 13.29 14.10 2.67
N GLU A 5 14.37 14.86 2.87
CA GLU A 5 15.53 14.86 1.98
C GLU A 5 16.22 13.49 1.92
N ARG A 6 16.36 12.81 3.06
CA ARG A 6 16.93 11.45 3.12
C ARG A 6 16.06 10.43 2.39
N LEU A 7 14.75 10.52 2.53
CA LEU A 7 13.81 9.66 1.82
C LEU A 7 13.85 9.90 0.30
N ALA A 8 13.93 11.16 -0.13
CA ALA A 8 14.08 11.52 -1.54
C ALA A 8 15.42 11.02 -2.12
N ALA A 9 16.52 11.13 -1.37
CA ALA A 9 17.83 10.62 -1.76
C ALA A 9 17.83 9.08 -1.89
N ALA A 10 17.21 8.38 -0.93
CA ALA A 10 17.08 6.92 -0.98
C ALA A 10 16.22 6.48 -2.18
N ALA A 11 15.11 7.18 -2.46
CA ALA A 11 14.27 6.90 -3.61
C ALA A 11 15.03 7.09 -4.94
N ALA A 12 15.83 8.16 -5.05
CA ALA A 12 16.67 8.39 -6.22
C ALA A 12 17.73 7.29 -6.40
N PHE A 13 18.34 6.81 -5.31
CA PHE A 13 19.33 5.74 -5.34
C PHE A 13 18.77 4.43 -5.92
N VAL A 14 17.51 4.10 -5.62
CA VAL A 14 16.83 2.92 -6.20
C VAL A 14 16.26 3.18 -7.60
N GLY A 15 16.56 4.33 -8.21
CA GLY A 15 16.12 4.69 -9.55
C GLY A 15 14.68 5.18 -9.64
N ALA A 16 14.04 5.54 -8.52
CA ALA A 16 12.70 6.11 -8.54
C ALA A 16 12.73 7.51 -9.17
N ARG A 17 11.85 7.74 -10.16
CA ARG A 17 11.67 9.07 -10.75
C ARG A 17 11.04 9.98 -9.71
N ARG A 18 11.53 11.21 -9.56
CA ARG A 18 10.99 12.20 -8.58
C ARG A 18 9.46 12.36 -8.65
N ARG A 19 8.88 12.36 -9.86
CA ARG A 19 7.42 12.46 -10.06
C ARG A 19 6.62 11.24 -9.56
N ASN A 20 7.28 10.09 -9.37
CA ASN A 20 6.70 8.84 -8.91
C ASN A 20 7.02 8.59 -7.42
N VAL A 21 7.30 9.66 -6.67
CA VAL A 21 7.57 9.62 -5.22
C VAL A 21 6.64 10.61 -4.55
N ARG A 22 5.82 10.12 -3.62
CA ARG A 22 5.01 10.93 -2.72
C ARG A 22 5.40 10.61 -1.29
N ILE A 23 5.78 11.64 -0.53
CA ILE A 23 6.09 11.53 0.90
C ILE A 23 4.92 12.19 1.64
N LEU A 24 4.21 11.39 2.44
CA LEU A 24 3.03 11.81 3.18
C LEU A 24 3.22 11.51 4.66
N GLU A 25 2.79 12.43 5.52
CA GLU A 25 2.65 12.18 6.95
C GLU A 25 1.21 11.73 7.22
N GLY A 26 1.01 10.42 7.42
CA GLY A 26 -0.32 9.84 7.64
C GLY A 26 -1.10 9.51 6.36
N PRO A 27 -2.44 9.33 6.47
CA PRO A 27 -3.32 9.08 5.33
C PRO A 27 -3.48 10.35 4.46
N SER A 28 -3.70 10.14 3.17
CA SER A 28 -3.93 11.18 2.15
C SER A 28 -5.36 11.76 2.15
N PHE A 29 -6.20 11.35 3.09
CA PHE A 29 -7.58 11.78 3.23
C PHE A 29 -7.94 11.99 4.69
N ASP A 30 -8.92 12.85 4.93
CA ASP A 30 -9.46 13.09 6.27
C ASP A 30 -10.11 11.82 6.81
N LEU A 31 -9.71 11.45 8.02
CA LEU A 31 -10.28 10.32 8.70
C LEU A 31 -11.68 10.67 9.24
N PRO A 32 -12.63 9.73 9.22
CA PRO A 32 -13.95 9.98 9.78
C PRO A 32 -13.84 10.31 11.27
N LYS A 33 -14.53 11.39 11.69
CA LYS A 33 -14.61 11.79 13.10
C LYS A 33 -15.58 10.87 13.83
N CYS A 34 -15.06 9.98 14.67
CA CYS A 34 -15.85 9.01 15.43
C CYS A 34 -15.72 9.29 16.95
N PRO A 35 -16.44 10.28 17.50
CA PRO A 35 -16.20 10.79 18.87
C PRO A 35 -16.39 9.74 19.98
N ASN A 36 -17.22 8.72 19.74
CA ASN A 36 -17.53 7.67 20.73
C ASN A 36 -16.84 6.33 20.41
N TYR A 37 -15.92 6.29 19.44
CA TYR A 37 -15.35 5.01 19.01
C TYR A 37 -14.54 4.33 20.11
N GLU A 38 -13.72 5.08 20.84
CA GLU A 38 -12.85 4.53 21.89
C GLU A 38 -13.67 3.97 23.06
N GLU A 39 -14.72 4.68 23.48
CA GLU A 39 -15.63 4.23 24.52
C GLU A 39 -16.39 2.96 24.09
N ALA A 40 -16.95 2.96 22.88
CA ALA A 40 -17.60 1.80 22.30
C ALA A 40 -16.62 0.63 22.07
N TYR A 41 -15.35 0.90 21.77
CA TYR A 41 -14.29 -0.11 21.67
C TYR A 41 -13.99 -0.73 23.02
N ALA A 42 -13.86 0.07 24.09
CA ALA A 42 -13.60 -0.44 25.44
C ALA A 42 -14.72 -1.38 25.94
N GLN A 43 -15.96 -1.11 25.56
CA GLN A 43 -17.11 -1.97 25.83
C GLN A 43 -17.10 -3.26 24.97
N ARG A 44 -16.89 -3.14 23.65
CA ARG A 44 -16.84 -4.28 22.71
C ARG A 44 -15.65 -5.22 22.95
N ARG A 45 -14.49 -4.70 23.34
CA ARG A 45 -13.32 -5.53 23.70
C ARG A 45 -13.64 -6.52 24.83
N LYS A 46 -14.55 -6.17 25.74
CA LYS A 46 -15.00 -7.04 26.85
C LYS A 46 -16.08 -8.03 26.40
N ALA A 47 -16.98 -7.61 25.51
CA ALA A 47 -18.05 -8.43 24.96
C ALA A 47 -17.62 -9.04 23.61
N ARG A 48 -16.95 -10.20 23.64
CA ARG A 48 -16.41 -10.95 22.46
C ARG A 48 -17.10 -10.59 21.13
N GLY A 49 -16.48 -9.69 20.37
CA GLY A 49 -17.02 -9.21 19.10
C GLY A 49 -16.30 -7.96 18.61
N HIS A 50 -15.27 -8.17 17.79
CA HIS A 50 -14.42 -7.18 17.12
C HIS A 50 -13.48 -6.35 18.03
N THR A 51 -12.18 -6.46 17.75
CA THR A 51 -11.06 -6.05 18.64
C THR A 51 -10.09 -5.07 17.99
N GLN A 52 -10.50 -4.33 16.96
CA GLN A 52 -9.59 -3.40 16.29
C GLN A 52 -9.62 -2.02 16.97
N SER A 53 -8.48 -1.63 17.54
CA SER A 53 -8.27 -0.31 18.15
C SER A 53 -8.34 0.81 17.11
N MET A 54 -8.46 2.07 17.55
CA MET A 54 -8.33 3.21 16.65
C MET A 54 -6.98 3.20 15.92
N ASP A 55 -5.88 2.90 16.60
CA ASP A 55 -4.56 2.79 15.97
C ASP A 55 -4.53 1.79 14.81
N HIS A 56 -5.22 0.65 14.97
CA HIS A 56 -5.34 -0.33 13.90
C HIS A 56 -6.09 0.24 12.70
N LEU A 57 -7.21 0.93 12.92
CA LEU A 57 -7.98 1.56 11.86
C LEU A 57 -7.20 2.70 11.18
N LEU A 58 -6.46 3.49 11.94
CA LEU A 58 -5.60 4.56 11.42
C LEU A 58 -4.48 3.99 10.55
N SER A 59 -3.84 2.90 11.02
CA SER A 59 -2.83 2.18 10.24
C SER A 59 -3.42 1.62 8.94
N LEU A 60 -4.61 1.00 9.01
CA LEU A 60 -5.30 0.46 7.84
C LEU A 60 -5.67 1.57 6.85
N ALA A 61 -6.20 2.71 7.34
CA ALA A 61 -6.55 3.85 6.52
C ALA A 61 -5.32 4.44 5.81
N GLY A 62 -4.18 4.55 6.52
CA GLY A 62 -2.90 4.93 5.93
C GLY A 62 -2.46 3.97 4.82
N GLN A 63 -2.53 2.66 5.07
CA GLN A 63 -2.18 1.64 4.06
C GLN A 63 -3.08 1.69 2.82
N LEU A 64 -4.39 1.85 2.99
CA LEU A 64 -5.35 1.96 1.88
C LEU A 64 -5.14 3.24 1.08
N SER A 65 -4.97 4.37 1.77
CA SER A 65 -4.60 5.65 1.18
C SER A 65 -3.34 5.54 0.32
N HIS A 66 -2.27 4.97 0.88
CA HIS A 66 -0.98 4.87 0.17
C HIS A 66 -1.09 3.98 -1.06
N ARG A 67 -1.84 2.87 -0.97
CA ARG A 67 -2.12 2.01 -2.14
C ARG A 67 -2.88 2.74 -3.23
N MET A 68 -3.91 3.50 -2.86
CA MET A 68 -4.66 4.32 -3.81
C MET A 68 -3.74 5.34 -4.50
N GLY A 69 -2.94 6.08 -3.73
CA GLY A 69 -1.97 7.02 -4.27
C GLY A 69 -0.93 6.37 -5.20
N CYS A 70 -0.48 5.15 -4.90
CA CYS A 70 0.40 4.38 -5.79
C CYS A 70 -0.29 4.00 -7.11
N MET A 71 -1.55 3.56 -7.08
CA MET A 71 -2.28 3.22 -8.31
C MET A 71 -2.59 4.46 -9.16
N GLU A 72 -2.90 5.61 -8.54
CA GLU A 72 -3.02 6.89 -9.25
C GLU A 72 -1.72 7.25 -9.99
N MET A 73 -0.56 7.12 -9.33
CA MET A 73 0.74 7.36 -9.96
C MET A 73 1.03 6.38 -11.11
N ILE A 74 0.64 5.12 -10.96
CA ILE A 74 0.74 4.12 -12.03
C ILE A 74 -0.13 4.55 -13.22
N ALA A 75 -1.40 4.90 -12.99
CA ALA A 75 -2.31 5.32 -14.04
C ALA A 75 -1.81 6.56 -14.79
N GLN A 76 -1.26 7.56 -14.08
CA GLN A 76 -0.66 8.74 -14.69
C GLN A 76 0.54 8.41 -15.59
N GLU A 77 1.40 7.47 -15.17
CA GLU A 77 2.54 7.06 -15.98
C GLU A 77 2.11 6.19 -17.18
N GLU A 78 1.08 5.36 -17.05
CA GLU A 78 0.45 4.62 -18.16
C GLU A 78 -0.11 5.58 -19.22
N GLU A 79 -0.80 6.63 -18.77
CA GLU A 79 -1.33 7.68 -19.64
C GLU A 79 -0.20 8.45 -20.35
N ALA A 80 0.84 8.85 -19.61
CA ALA A 80 1.99 9.56 -20.16
C ALA A 80 2.76 8.75 -21.21
N ARG A 81 2.83 7.41 -21.03
CA ARG A 81 3.50 6.49 -21.97
C ARG A 81 2.58 5.98 -23.08
N ARG A 82 1.27 6.17 -22.95
CA ARG A 82 0.24 5.56 -23.81
C ARG A 82 0.32 4.04 -23.85
N GLU A 83 0.72 3.43 -22.74
CA GLU A 83 0.91 1.99 -22.61
C GLU A 83 0.49 1.56 -21.20
N LYS A 84 -0.23 0.45 -21.09
CA LYS A 84 -0.57 -0.14 -19.80
C LYS A 84 0.51 -1.09 -19.34
N TYR A 85 0.80 -1.08 -18.05
CA TYR A 85 1.64 -2.12 -17.47
C TYR A 85 0.90 -3.47 -17.55
N GLU A 86 1.65 -4.55 -17.78
CA GLU A 86 1.08 -5.89 -17.77
C GLU A 86 0.71 -6.33 -16.33
N ALA A 87 1.56 -5.93 -15.38
CA ALA A 87 1.45 -6.35 -13.99
C ALA A 87 1.90 -5.27 -13.01
N VAL A 88 1.37 -5.37 -11.80
CA VAL A 88 1.72 -4.54 -10.64
C VAL A 88 2.21 -5.46 -9.53
N ILE A 89 3.35 -5.10 -8.92
CA ILE A 89 3.91 -5.80 -7.77
C ILE A 89 3.61 -4.97 -6.52
N LEU A 90 2.92 -5.57 -5.55
CA LEU A 90 2.67 -4.98 -4.25
C LEU A 90 3.62 -5.61 -3.23
N VAL A 91 4.41 -4.75 -2.57
CA VAL A 91 5.40 -5.15 -1.56
C VAL A 91 5.09 -4.45 -0.25
N ARG A 92 5.17 -5.19 0.84
CA ARG A 92 5.11 -4.62 2.19
C ARG A 92 6.38 -3.83 2.51
N ALA A 93 6.21 -2.57 2.90
CA ALA A 93 7.33 -1.66 3.20
C ALA A 93 8.15 -2.06 4.44
N ASP A 94 7.58 -2.87 5.34
CA ASP A 94 8.21 -3.34 6.57
C ASP A 94 9.01 -4.64 6.41
N MET A 95 9.19 -5.14 5.18
CA MET A 95 9.87 -6.40 4.93
C MET A 95 11.26 -6.20 4.32
N THR A 96 12.27 -6.60 5.06
CA THR A 96 13.61 -6.84 4.50
C THR A 96 13.63 -8.25 3.90
N VAL A 97 13.70 -8.34 2.57
CA VAL A 97 13.77 -9.62 1.87
C VAL A 97 15.24 -9.98 1.67
N TYR A 98 15.73 -10.96 2.43
CA TYR A 98 17.10 -11.51 2.30
C TYR A 98 17.22 -12.57 1.18
N MET A 99 16.13 -12.84 0.48
CA MET A 99 16.05 -13.81 -0.60
C MET A 99 16.10 -13.07 -1.95
N PRO A 100 16.78 -13.60 -2.98
CA PRO A 100 16.65 -13.04 -4.31
C PRO A 100 15.17 -13.10 -4.73
N PHE A 101 14.62 -11.96 -5.12
CA PHE A 101 13.31 -11.94 -5.77
C PHE A 101 13.40 -12.82 -7.00
N LYS A 102 12.40 -13.71 -7.18
CA LYS A 102 12.26 -14.39 -8.46
C LYS A 102 12.16 -13.31 -9.55
N PRO A 103 12.77 -13.51 -10.73
CA PRO A 103 12.52 -12.66 -11.88
C PRO A 103 11.01 -12.51 -12.14
N PRO A 104 10.51 -11.34 -12.59
CA PRO A 104 9.10 -11.11 -12.84
C PRO A 104 8.44 -12.20 -13.72
N CYS A 105 9.17 -12.71 -14.71
CA CYS A 105 8.72 -13.78 -15.61
C CYS A 105 8.50 -15.15 -14.94
N MET A 106 8.98 -15.34 -13.71
CA MET A 106 8.83 -16.60 -12.96
C MET A 106 7.64 -16.56 -11.98
N TYR A 107 6.93 -15.44 -11.87
CA TYR A 107 5.71 -15.36 -11.07
C TYR A 107 4.52 -15.87 -11.87
N ASN A 108 3.78 -16.80 -11.27
CA ASN A 108 2.48 -17.21 -11.77
C ASN A 108 1.42 -16.26 -11.21
N LEU A 109 0.86 -15.40 -12.08
CA LEU A 109 -0.13 -14.38 -11.73
C LEU A 109 -1.50 -14.95 -11.35
N ASP A 110 -1.72 -16.24 -11.60
CA ASP A 110 -2.98 -16.92 -11.36
C ASP A 110 -2.97 -17.70 -10.03
N LEU A 111 -1.86 -17.64 -9.27
CA LEU A 111 -1.76 -18.25 -7.93
C LEU A 111 -2.62 -17.50 -6.90
N PRO A 112 -3.18 -18.22 -5.89
CA PRO A 112 -3.92 -17.58 -4.80
C PRO A 112 -3.06 -16.59 -4.02
N ARG A 113 -3.61 -15.40 -3.73
CA ARG A 113 -2.89 -14.30 -3.03
C ARG A 113 -2.22 -14.73 -1.71
N ARG A 114 -2.86 -15.64 -0.96
CA ARG A 114 -2.37 -16.17 0.32
C ARG A 114 -1.09 -16.99 0.21
N ALA A 115 -0.68 -17.39 -1.00
CA ALA A 115 0.59 -18.09 -1.20
C ALA A 115 1.80 -17.13 -1.09
N HIS A 116 1.55 -15.82 -1.14
CA HIS A 116 2.60 -14.81 -1.20
C HIS A 116 2.24 -13.58 -0.35
N ASP A 117 2.27 -13.74 0.98
CA ASP A 117 1.87 -12.69 1.93
C ASP A 117 2.82 -11.48 1.97
N TYR A 118 4.05 -11.63 1.45
CA TYR A 118 5.10 -10.61 1.55
C TYR A 118 5.28 -9.76 0.29
N VAL A 119 5.13 -10.38 -0.88
CA VAL A 119 5.30 -9.79 -2.23
C VAL A 119 4.35 -10.54 -3.14
N PHE A 120 3.34 -9.87 -3.68
CA PHE A 120 2.47 -10.52 -4.67
C PHE A 120 2.32 -9.65 -5.90
N MET A 121 2.30 -10.32 -7.04
CA MET A 121 2.21 -9.74 -8.37
C MET A 121 0.80 -9.98 -8.90
N LEU A 122 0.15 -8.94 -9.40
CA LEU A 122 -1.18 -8.99 -9.97
C LEU A 122 -1.14 -8.57 -11.43
N ARG A 123 -2.02 -9.15 -12.24
CA ARG A 123 -2.36 -8.55 -13.54
C ARG A 123 -2.88 -7.14 -13.30
N ARG A 124 -2.43 -6.18 -14.11
CA ARG A 124 -2.83 -4.76 -13.97
C ARG A 124 -4.34 -4.57 -14.00
N SER A 125 -5.07 -5.37 -14.79
CA SER A 125 -6.54 -5.36 -14.89
C SER A 125 -7.27 -5.78 -13.61
N LYS A 126 -6.56 -6.36 -12.63
CA LYS A 126 -7.09 -6.81 -11.33
C LYS A 126 -6.52 -6.02 -10.15
N ALA A 127 -5.62 -5.07 -10.42
CA ALA A 127 -4.91 -4.33 -9.38
C ALA A 127 -5.85 -3.37 -8.62
N ASP A 128 -6.80 -2.73 -9.32
CA ASP A 128 -7.74 -1.77 -8.73
C ASP A 128 -8.75 -2.45 -7.79
N ASP A 129 -9.12 -3.71 -8.07
CA ASP A 129 -10.01 -4.55 -7.23
C ASP A 129 -9.44 -4.81 -5.82
N VAL A 130 -8.16 -4.51 -5.58
CA VAL A 130 -7.47 -4.74 -4.29
C VAL A 130 -7.50 -3.51 -3.38
N ILE A 131 -7.90 -2.35 -3.90
CA ILE A 131 -8.08 -1.13 -3.10
C ILE A 131 -9.50 -1.07 -2.50
N VAL A 132 -10.51 -1.59 -3.20
CA VAL A 132 -11.94 -1.32 -2.93
C VAL A 132 -12.64 -2.44 -2.14
N LYS A 133 -11.92 -3.45 -1.63
CA LYS A 133 -12.57 -4.55 -0.90
C LYS A 133 -12.88 -4.25 0.55
#